data_AF-A0AAU1KAM5-F1
#
_entry.id   AF-A0AAU1KAM5-F1
#
_cell.length_a   1.000
_cell.length_b   1.000
_cell.length_c   1.000
_cell.angle_alpha   90.00
_cell.angle_beta   90.00
_cell.angle_gamma   90.00
#
_symmetry.space_group_name_H-M   'P 1'
#
loop_
_entity.id
_entity.type
_entity.pdbx_description
1 polymer ?
#
loop_
_entity_poly.entity_id
_entity_poly.type
_entity_poly.pdbx_seq_one_letter_code
_entity_poly.pdbx_strand_id
1 'polypeptide(L)' 'MPETVLELVLAAASEVFACPARAEDDFFALGGDSIAAVELAVRLEEGLEVAVETELIVDSADFAALAAVLAAARAGGGR' A
#
# COMPACT_ATOMS: atom_id res chain seq x y z
N MET A 1 -4.25 -0.26 -14.75
CA MET A 1 -3.87 1.17 -14.76
C MET A 1 -3.18 1.44 -13.43
N PRO A 2 -1.87 1.75 -13.40
CA PRO A 2 -1.12 1.94 -12.14
C PRO A 2 -1.70 3.05 -11.26
N GLU A 3 -2.36 4.02 -11.89
CA GLU A 3 -3.07 5.14 -11.25
C GLU A 3 -4.16 4.65 -10.28
N THR A 4 -4.89 3.58 -10.63
CA THR A 4 -5.94 3.00 -9.76
C THR A 4 -5.39 2.27 -8.54
N VAL A 5 -4.20 1.66 -8.66
CA VAL A 5 -3.56 0.99 -7.51
C VAL A 5 -3.03 2.04 -6.54
N LEU A 6 -2.45 3.12 -7.05
CA LEU A 6 -2.00 4.23 -6.23
C LEU A 6 -3.17 4.86 -5.45
N GLU A 7 -4.29 5.13 -6.10
CA GLU A 7 -5.48 5.67 -5.42
C GLU A 7 -5.96 4.76 -4.27
N LEU A 8 -5.98 3.44 -4.47
CA LEU A 8 -6.33 2.47 -3.43
C LEU A 8 -5.33 2.49 -2.27
N VAL A 9 -4.04 2.56 -2.58
CA VAL A 9 -2.99 2.65 -1.55
C VAL A 9 -3.15 3.92 -0.73
N LEU A 10 -3.36 5.07 -1.37
CA LEU A 10 -3.52 6.34 -0.68
C LEU A 10 -4.81 6.38 0.14
N ALA A 11 -5.90 5.80 -0.36
CA ALA A 11 -7.15 5.70 0.39
C ALA A 11 -6.97 4.83 1.64
N ALA A 12 -6.39 3.63 1.49
CA ALA A 12 -6.15 2.72 2.61
C ALA A 12 -5.18 3.31 3.64
N ALA A 13 -4.09 3.95 3.20
CA ALA A 13 -3.16 4.64 4.08
C ALA A 13 -3.84 5.79 4.82
N SER A 14 -4.68 6.57 4.13
CA SER A 14 -5.37 7.69 4.76
C SER A 14 -6.34 7.25 5.85
N GLU A 15 -6.98 6.09 5.68
CA GLU A 15 -7.83 5.49 6.70
C GLU A 15 -7.03 4.98 7.91
N VAL A 16 -5.91 4.28 7.66
CA VAL A 16 -5.05 3.73 8.72
C VAL A 16 -4.42 4.82 9.57
N PHE A 17 -3.91 5.88 8.93
CA PHE A 17 -3.24 6.98 9.62
C PHE A 17 -4.17 8.11 10.05
N ALA A 18 -5.46 8.02 9.70
CA ALA A 18 -6.46 9.06 9.94
C ALA A 18 -6.02 10.45 9.44
N CYS A 19 -5.25 10.51 8.35
CA CYS A 19 -4.71 11.73 7.76
C CYS A 19 -4.61 11.61 6.23
N PRO A 20 -4.54 12.70 5.46
CA PRO A 20 -4.43 12.61 4.01
C PRO A 20 -3.04 12.13 3.58
N ALA A 21 -2.95 10.91 3.05
CA ALA A 21 -1.71 10.34 2.50
C ALA A 21 -1.45 10.81 1.07
N ARG A 22 -0.18 10.97 0.71
CA ARG A 22 0.32 11.37 -0.61
C ARG A 22 1.22 10.31 -1.20
N ALA A 23 1.40 10.35 -2.52
CA ALA A 23 2.20 9.38 -3.23
C ALA A 23 3.66 9.34 -2.75
N GLU A 24 4.20 10.49 -2.32
CA GLU A 24 5.57 10.63 -1.83
C GLU A 24 5.70 10.46 -0.31
N ASP A 25 4.60 10.16 0.40
CA ASP A 25 4.65 9.91 1.83
C ASP A 25 5.25 8.53 2.11
N ASP A 26 6.14 8.51 3.10
CA ASP A 26 6.74 7.30 3.65
C ASP A 26 5.88 6.74 4.79
N PHE A 27 5.78 5.42 4.86
CA PHE A 27 4.99 4.71 5.86
C PHE A 27 5.43 5.06 7.29
N PHE A 28 6.73 5.12 7.55
CA PHE A 28 7.26 5.45 8.88
C PHE A 28 7.15 6.94 9.19
N ALA A 29 7.25 7.81 8.19
CA ALA A 29 7.06 9.25 8.34
C ALA A 29 5.63 9.60 8.80
N LEU A 30 4.64 8.80 8.42
CA LEU A 30 3.25 8.93 8.91
C LEU A 30 3.00 8.32 10.29
N GLY A 31 4.02 7.72 10.92
CA GLY A 31 3.90 7.04 12.21
C GLY A 31 3.58 5.54 12.09
N GLY A 32 3.92 4.93 10.95
CA GLY A 32 3.74 3.51 10.70
C GLY A 32 4.47 2.62 11.71
N ASP A 33 3.74 1.65 12.26
CA ASP A 33 4.24 0.59 13.12
C ASP A 33 3.82 -0.79 12.60
N SER A 34 4.15 -1.86 13.34
CA SER A 34 3.77 -3.22 12.96
C SER A 34 2.26 -3.43 12.82
N ILE A 35 1.45 -2.73 13.63
CA ILE A 35 -0.02 -2.84 13.60
C ILE A 35 -0.54 -2.11 12.36
N ALA A 36 -0.08 -0.89 12.12
CA ALA A 36 -0.45 -0.11 10.94
C ALA A 36 -0.05 -0.84 9.65
N ALA A 37 1.07 -1.55 9.62
CA ALA A 37 1.51 -2.33 8.47
C ALA A 37 0.55 -3.50 8.21
N VAL A 38 0.15 -4.24 9.25
CA VAL A 38 -0.82 -5.33 9.14
C VAL A 38 -2.20 -4.81 8.72
N GLU A 39 -2.67 -3.71 9.31
CA GLU A 39 -3.96 -3.11 8.95
C GLU A 39 -3.98 -2.59 7.51
N LEU A 40 -2.89 -1.97 7.06
CA LEU A 40 -2.75 -1.49 5.70
C LEU A 40 -2.70 -2.68 4.73
N ALA A 41 -1.94 -3.73 5.05
CA ALA A 41 -1.90 -4.95 4.24
C ALA A 41 -3.29 -5.53 4.03
N VAL A 42 -4.04 -5.78 5.10
CA VAL A 42 -5.41 -6.35 5.02
C VAL A 42 -6.32 -5.50 4.14
N ARG A 43 -6.32 -4.17 4.30
CA ARG A 43 -7.13 -3.26 3.47
C ARG A 43 -6.73 -3.30 2.00
N LEU A 44 -5.43 -3.35 1.72
CA LEU A 44 -4.92 -3.45 0.35
C LEU A 44 -5.29 -4.79 -0.29
N GLU A 45 -5.23 -5.89 0.46
CA GLU A 45 -5.65 -7.21 -0.01
C GLU A 45 -7.13 -7.23 -0.43
N GLU A 46 -8.01 -6.62 0.39
CA GLU A 46 -9.43 -6.51 0.07
C GLU A 46 -9.70 -5.65 -1.18
N GLY A 47 -8.96 -4.55 -1.37
CA GLY A 47 -9.15 -3.65 -2.51
C GLY A 47 -8.50 -4.12 -3.82
N LEU A 48 -7.39 -4.86 -3.74
CA LEU A 48 -6.60 -5.26 -4.90
C LEU A 48 -6.77 -6.73 -5.29
N GLU A 49 -7.37 -7.54 -4.42
CA GLU A 49 -7.58 -8.99 -4.61
C GLU A 49 -6.25 -9.74 -4.82
N VAL A 50 -5.17 -9.25 -4.20
CA VAL A 50 -3.82 -9.86 -4.22
C VAL A 50 -3.31 -9.93 -2.79
N ALA A 51 -2.51 -10.95 -2.48
CA ALA A 51 -1.84 -11.03 -1.17
C ALA A 51 -0.80 -9.90 -1.05
N VAL A 52 -0.81 -9.20 0.09
CA VAL A 52 0.08 -8.08 0.37
C VAL A 52 0.88 -8.40 1.62
N GLU A 53 2.17 -8.68 1.44
CA GLU A 53 3.06 -8.92 2.56
C GLU A 53 3.40 -7.59 3.25
N THR A 54 3.38 -7.57 4.58
CA THR A 54 3.74 -6.37 5.36
C THR A 54 5.18 -5.93 5.10
N GLU A 55 6.05 -6.86 4.69
CA GLU A 55 7.43 -6.60 4.27
C GLU A 55 7.47 -5.65 3.06
N LEU A 56 6.55 -5.78 2.10
CA LEU A 56 6.48 -4.88 0.93
C LEU A 56 6.14 -3.44 1.34
N ILE A 57 5.32 -3.28 2.38
CA ILE A 57 4.90 -1.97 2.89
C ILE A 57 6.08 -1.25 3.53
N VAL A 58 6.88 -1.97 4.32
CA VAL A 58 8.04 -1.39 5.02
C VAL A 58 9.29 -1.26 4.15
N ASP A 59 9.43 -2.08 3.11
CA ASP A 59 10.56 -2.02 2.16
C ASP A 59 10.35 -0.94 1.08
N SER A 60 9.10 -0.53 0.85
CA SER A 60 8.79 0.55 -0.09
C SER A 60 9.19 1.91 0.47
N ALA A 61 9.87 2.71 -0.35
CA ALA A 61 10.33 4.05 0.03
C ALA A 61 9.18 5.06 0.20
N ASP A 62 8.10 4.89 -0.55
CA ASP A 62 6.90 5.72 -0.52
C ASP A 62 5.69 4.94 -1.08
N PHE A 63 4.48 5.50 -0.95
CA PHE A 63 3.26 4.85 -1.45
C PHE A 63 3.22 4.71 -2.98
N ALA A 64 3.92 5.56 -3.73
CA ALA A 64 4.05 5.41 -5.19
C ALA A 64 4.84 4.16 -5.57
N ALA A 65 5.95 3.90 -4.88
CA ALA A 65 6.76 2.70 -5.05
C ALA A 65 5.96 1.46 -4.66
N LEU A 66 5.26 1.48 -3.51
CA LEU A 66 4.39 0.39 -3.08
C LEU A 66 3.33 0.07 -4.13
N ALA A 67 2.64 1.10 -4.63
CA ALA A 67 1.61 0.93 -5.66
C ALA A 67 2.16 0.33 -6.96
N ALA A 68 3.38 0.71 -7.36
CA ALA A 68 4.01 0.15 -8.55
C ALA A 68 4.32 -1.35 -8.38
N VAL A 69 4.82 -1.76 -7.21
CA VAL A 69 5.09 -3.17 -6.89
C VAL A 69 3.78 -3.98 -6.88
N LEU A 70 2.73 -3.47 -6.24
CA LEU A 70 1.42 -4.11 -6.17
C LEU A 70 0.75 -4.20 -7.56
N ALA A 71 0.89 -3.16 -8.39
CA ALA A 71 0.39 -3.17 -9.75
C ALA A 71 1.09 -4.24 -10.61
N ALA A 72 2.41 -4.41 -10.43
CA ALA A 72 3.18 -5.45 -11.09
C ALA A 72 2.78 -6.85 -10.59
N ALA A 73 2.57 -7.03 -9.28
CA ALA A 73 2.09 -8.28 -8.70
C ALA A 73 0.70 -8.66 -9.25
N ARG A 74 -0.23 -7.72 -9.35
CA ARG A 74 -1.56 -7.93 -9.94
C ARG A 74 -1.50 -8.29 -11.42
N ALA A 75 -0.58 -7.68 -12.17
CA ALA A 75 -0.37 -8.00 -13.59
C ALA A 75 0.34 -9.35 -13.81
N GLY A 76 1.17 -9.78 -12.86
CA GLY A 76 1.96 -11.01 -12.92
C GLY A 76 1.33 -12.23 -12.23
N GLY A 77 0.31 -12.02 -11.39
CA GLY A 77 -0.34 -13.03 -10.53
C GLY A 77 -1.19 -14.09 -11.24
N GLY A 78 -1.03 -14.24 -12.57
CA GLY A 78 -1.56 -15.35 -13.33
C GLY A 78 -0.49 -16.39 -13.63
N ARG A 79 -0.01 -17.13 -12.62
CA ARG A 79 0.70 -18.40 -12.81
C ARG A 79 0.42 -19.38 -11.69
#